data_AF-A0A2G5IIC7-F1
#
_entry.id   AF-A0A2G5IIC7-F1
#
_cell.length_a   1.000
_cell.length_b   1.000
_cell.length_c   1.000
_cell.angle_alpha   90.00
_cell.angle_beta   90.00
_cell.angle_gamma   90.00
#
_symmetry.space_group_name_H-M   'P 1'
#
loop_
_entity.id
_entity.type
_entity.pdbx_description
1 polymer ?
#
loop_
_entity_poly.entity_id
_entity_poly.type
_entity_poly.pdbx_seq_one_letter_code
_entity_poly.pdbx_strand_id
1 'polypeptide(L)'
;MALLNLAFGRTRFVCLRREDVLAQAVSWLRAEQTDTWYIGGNGEIGGNGGRGQLPVFDADRIGELVQIIDEHNAAWEAWFATCGISPLRVRYEELDTDMAGVTEGILTFLGLSSPDGRAIVPRHKRQADELNDQWIERYRAESAQR
;
A
#
# COMPACT_ATOMS: atom_id res chain seq x y z
N MET A 1 -23.94 1.32 2.37
CA MET A 1 -24.08 1.03 0.93
C MET A 1 -24.85 2.06 0.12
N ALA A 2 -25.97 2.63 0.61
CA ALA A 2 -26.77 3.60 -0.15
C ALA A 2 -25.97 4.82 -0.68
N LEU A 3 -25.08 5.40 0.15
CA LEU A 3 -24.24 6.54 -0.26
C LEU A 3 -23.26 6.20 -1.39
N LEU A 4 -22.57 5.07 -1.30
CA LEU A 4 -21.62 4.62 -2.33
C LEU A 4 -22.33 4.30 -3.64
N ASN A 5 -23.49 3.64 -3.58
CA ASN A 5 -24.29 3.34 -4.76
C ASN A 5 -24.87 4.62 -5.39
N LEU A 6 -25.20 5.64 -4.59
CA LEU A 6 -25.67 6.93 -5.10
C LEU A 6 -24.55 7.68 -5.84
N ALA A 7 -23.33 7.64 -5.32
CA ALA A 7 -22.18 8.34 -5.91
C ALA A 7 -21.57 7.62 -7.11
N PHE A 8 -21.50 6.28 -7.08
CA PHE A 8 -20.73 5.48 -8.04
C PHE A 8 -21.55 4.43 -8.80
N GLY A 9 -22.84 4.28 -8.49
CA GLY A 9 -23.69 3.23 -9.07
C GLY A 9 -23.32 1.83 -8.55
N ARG A 10 -23.49 0.81 -9.41
CA ARG A 10 -23.16 -0.58 -9.07
C ARG A 10 -21.64 -0.73 -8.94
N THR A 11 -21.16 -0.77 -7.70
CA THR A 11 -19.73 -0.75 -7.38
C THR A 11 -19.18 -2.15 -7.11
N ARG A 12 -17.98 -2.43 -7.63
CA ARG A 12 -17.15 -3.59 -7.24
C ARG A 12 -15.98 -3.08 -6.39
N PHE A 13 -15.54 -3.89 -5.44
CA PHE A 13 -14.48 -3.51 -4.51
C PHE A 13 -13.22 -4.34 -4.78
N VAL A 14 -12.08 -3.67 -4.83
CA VAL A 14 -10.76 -4.29 -4.83
C VAL A 14 -10.07 -3.85 -3.54
N CYS A 15 -9.62 -4.82 -2.75
CA CYS A 15 -8.92 -4.59 -1.49
C CYS A 15 -7.47 -5.00 -1.66
N LEU A 16 -6.57 -4.01 -1.66
CA LEU A 16 -5.12 -4.22 -1.68
C LEU A 16 -4.62 -4.27 -0.24
N ARG A 17 -3.92 -5.35 0.11
CA ARG A 17 -3.28 -5.51 1.42
C ARG A 17 -1.83 -5.91 1.25
N ARG A 18 -0.96 -5.39 2.11
CA ARG A 18 0.42 -5.83 2.24
C ARG A 18 0.52 -6.80 3.42
N GLU A 19 1.16 -7.95 3.21
CA GLU A 19 1.33 -8.94 4.27
C GLU A 19 2.45 -8.54 5.23
N ASP A 20 3.52 -7.92 4.71
CA ASP A 20 4.58 -7.35 5.54
C ASP A 20 4.16 -5.99 6.13
N VAL A 21 3.39 -6.05 7.22
CA VAL A 21 2.90 -4.88 7.97
C VAL A 21 4.04 -4.04 8.54
N LEU A 22 5.14 -4.68 8.96
CA LEU A 22 6.32 -3.96 9.47
C LEU A 22 6.98 -3.14 8.36
N ALA A 23 7.18 -3.73 7.19
CA ALA A 23 7.72 -3.00 6.05
C ALA A 23 6.76 -1.90 5.57
N GLN A 24 5.44 -2.09 5.71
CA GLN A 24 4.47 -1.02 5.48
C GLN A 24 4.62 0.14 6.48
N ALA A 25 4.76 -0.16 7.78
CA ALA A 25 4.93 0.83 8.84
C ALA A 25 6.22 1.64 8.65
N VAL A 26 7.34 0.99 8.35
CA VAL A 26 8.63 1.65 8.07
C VAL A 26 8.52 2.56 6.84
N SER A 27 7.88 2.08 5.77
CA SER A 27 7.66 2.89 4.57
C SER A 27 6.76 4.09 4.85
N TRP A 28 5.72 3.93 5.69
CA TRP A 28 4.84 5.03 6.10
C TRP A 28 5.62 6.07 6.89
N LEU A 29 6.38 5.67 7.92
CA LEU A 29 7.17 6.61 8.73
C LEU A 29 8.11 7.47 7.87
N ARG A 30 8.80 6.83 6.91
CA ARG A 30 9.66 7.56 5.97
C ARG A 30 8.87 8.53 5.11
N ALA A 31 7.72 8.12 4.57
CA ALA A 31 6.88 9.00 3.76
C ALA A 31 6.35 10.20 4.57
N GLU A 32 5.97 9.98 5.84
CA GLU A 32 5.54 11.04 6.78
C GLU A 32 6.67 12.05 7.06
N GLN A 33 7.92 11.61 7.17
CA GLN A 33 9.07 12.49 7.46
C GLN A 33 9.63 13.20 6.23
N THR A 34 9.58 12.55 5.06
CA THR A 34 10.17 13.07 3.82
C THR A 34 9.16 13.78 2.93
N ASP A 35 7.89 13.84 3.37
CA ASP A 35 6.72 14.19 2.59
C ASP A 35 6.58 13.40 1.27
N THR A 36 7.38 12.34 1.06
CA THR A 36 7.48 11.64 -0.22
C THR A 36 6.75 10.30 -0.15
N TRP A 37 5.55 10.27 -0.70
CA TRP A 37 4.69 9.08 -0.70
C TRP A 37 4.87 8.20 -1.94
N TYR A 38 5.37 8.76 -3.05
CA TYR A 38 5.75 8.03 -4.26
C TYR A 38 6.69 8.86 -5.14
N ILE A 39 7.53 8.18 -5.94
CA ILE A 39 8.32 8.77 -7.03
C ILE A 39 7.69 8.27 -8.34
N GLY A 40 7.04 9.18 -9.07
CA GLY A 40 6.48 8.89 -10.39
C GLY A 40 7.56 8.82 -11.47
N GLY A 41 7.32 8.01 -12.51
CA GLY A 41 8.24 7.74 -13.62
C GLY A 41 8.64 8.95 -14.48
N ASN A 42 8.02 10.12 -14.26
CA ASN A 42 8.38 11.39 -14.90
C ASN A 42 9.15 12.35 -13.98
N GLY A 43 9.61 11.90 -12.81
CA GLY A 43 10.23 12.80 -11.81
C GLY A 43 9.21 13.60 -10.99
N GLU A 44 7.91 13.28 -11.12
CA GLU A 44 6.88 13.80 -10.21
C GLU A 44 7.05 13.13 -8.84
N ILE A 45 7.68 13.87 -7.93
CA ILE A 45 7.70 13.56 -6.51
C ILE A 45 6.30 13.89 -6.02
N GLY A 46 5.52 12.88 -5.60
CA GLY A 46 4.18 13.04 -5.02
C GLY A 46 4.17 13.67 -3.62
N GLY A 47 5.22 14.42 -3.32
CA GLY A 47 5.55 15.02 -2.07
C GLY A 47 6.02 16.43 -2.33
N ASN A 48 5.51 17.38 -1.56
CA ASN A 48 5.86 18.78 -1.68
C ASN A 48 7.34 18.93 -1.28
N GLY A 49 8.25 18.76 -2.24
CA GLY A 49 9.72 18.63 -2.08
C GLY A 49 10.18 18.74 -0.63
N GLY A 50 10.17 17.61 0.09
CA GLY A 50 10.43 17.58 1.53
C GLY A 50 11.72 18.33 1.85
N ARG A 51 11.78 18.93 3.05
CA ARG A 51 12.83 19.82 3.56
C ARG A 51 14.22 19.17 3.68
N GLY A 52 14.69 18.33 2.77
CA GLY A 52 16.03 17.74 2.79
C GLY A 52 16.41 17.03 4.10
N GLN A 53 15.45 16.73 4.97
CA GLN A 53 15.71 16.10 6.26
C GLN A 53 15.86 14.61 6.04
N LEU A 54 17.00 14.09 6.50
CA LEU A 54 17.26 12.66 6.48
C LEU A 54 16.22 11.98 7.39
N PRO A 55 15.53 10.94 6.90
CA PRO A 55 14.57 10.20 7.71
C PRO A 55 15.28 9.60 8.94
N VAL A 56 14.59 9.63 10.08
CA VAL A 56 15.09 9.20 11.39
C VAL A 56 14.30 7.99 11.88
N PHE A 57 15.03 6.97 12.32
CA PHE A 57 14.45 5.76 12.90
C PHE A 57 13.78 6.06 14.24
N ASP A 58 12.55 5.60 14.41
CA ASP A 58 11.76 5.73 15.64
C ASP A 58 10.99 4.41 15.87
N ALA A 59 11.48 3.61 16.82
CA ALA A 59 10.90 2.29 17.10
C ALA A 59 9.48 2.38 17.68
N ASP A 60 9.23 3.33 18.58
CA ASP A 60 7.94 3.46 19.22
C ASP A 60 6.89 3.92 18.18
N ARG A 61 7.25 4.86 17.30
CA ARG A 61 6.38 5.27 16.19
C ARG A 61 6.13 4.15 15.17
N ILE A 62 7.14 3.32 14.85
CA ILE A 62 6.93 2.13 14.00
C ILE A 62 5.94 1.17 14.66
N GLY A 63 6.05 0.93 15.96
CA GLY A 63 5.13 0.07 16.71
C GLY A 63 3.69 0.58 16.67
N GLU A 64 3.48 1.89 16.88
CA GLU A 64 2.17 2.54 16.73
C GLU A 64 1.59 2.35 15.32
N LEU A 65 2.41 2.57 14.28
CA LEU A 65 1.97 2.43 12.89
C LEU A 65 1.58 0.98 12.56
N VAL A 66 2.30 -0.02 13.09
CA VAL A 66 1.92 -1.43 12.95
C VAL A 66 0.51 -1.66 13.53
N GLN A 67 0.23 -1.17 14.74
CA GLN A 67 -1.10 -1.30 15.34
C GLN A 67 -2.18 -0.60 14.52
N ILE A 68 -1.92 0.62 14.07
CA ILE A 68 -2.85 1.38 13.21
C ILE A 68 -3.15 0.63 11.91
N ILE A 69 -2.14 0.04 11.27
CA ILE A 69 -2.32 -0.74 10.04
C ILE A 69 -3.20 -1.96 10.30
N ASP A 70 -2.98 -2.68 11.40
CA ASP A 70 -3.79 -3.84 11.77
C ASP A 70 -5.23 -3.46 12.11
N GLU A 71 -5.44 -2.36 12.82
CA GLU A 71 -6.77 -1.80 13.10
C GLU A 71 -7.51 -1.42 11.81
N HIS A 72 -6.84 -0.74 10.88
CA HIS A 72 -7.42 -0.40 9.58
C HIS A 72 -7.77 -1.66 8.77
N ASN A 73 -6.89 -2.66 8.75
CA ASN A 73 -7.14 -3.93 8.06
C ASN A 73 -8.38 -4.64 8.65
N ALA A 74 -8.48 -4.70 9.98
CA ALA A 74 -9.62 -5.30 10.67
C ALA A 74 -10.92 -4.53 10.42
N ALA A 75 -10.87 -3.19 10.44
CA ALA A 75 -12.02 -2.33 10.17
C ALA A 75 -12.57 -2.54 8.74
N TRP A 76 -11.69 -2.68 7.74
CA TRP A 76 -12.11 -3.00 6.37
C TRP A 76 -12.82 -4.35 6.28
N GLU A 77 -12.25 -5.41 6.85
CA GLU A 77 -12.86 -6.74 6.84
C GLU A 77 -14.21 -6.75 7.58
N ALA A 78 -14.31 -6.09 8.73
CA ALA A 78 -15.57 -5.93 9.46
C ALA A 78 -16.61 -5.17 8.63
N TRP A 79 -16.20 -4.12 7.92
CA TRP A 79 -17.09 -3.34 7.06
C TRP A 79 -17.58 -4.14 5.85
N PHE A 80 -16.69 -4.89 5.18
CA PHE A 80 -17.08 -5.78 4.08
C PHE A 80 -18.08 -6.84 4.53
N ALA A 81 -17.83 -7.48 5.68
CA ALA A 81 -18.75 -8.45 6.28
C ALA A 81 -20.11 -7.81 6.60
N THR A 82 -20.11 -6.66 7.25
CA THR A 82 -21.34 -5.92 7.62
C THR A 82 -22.17 -5.53 6.39
N CYS A 83 -21.50 -5.17 5.29
CA CYS A 83 -22.18 -4.77 4.05
C CYS A 83 -22.48 -5.94 3.10
N GLY A 84 -22.09 -7.18 3.44
CA GLY A 84 -22.23 -8.34 2.54
C GLY A 84 -21.41 -8.21 1.25
N ILE A 85 -20.28 -7.52 1.30
CA ILE A 85 -19.40 -7.29 0.15
C ILE A 85 -18.34 -8.38 0.09
N SER A 86 -18.15 -8.98 -1.08
CA SER A 86 -17.00 -9.83 -1.38
C SER A 86 -16.03 -9.07 -2.29
N PRO A 87 -14.98 -8.41 -1.73
CA PRO A 87 -14.01 -7.70 -2.55
C PRO A 87 -13.08 -8.69 -3.28
N LEU A 88 -12.54 -8.28 -4.43
CA LEU A 88 -11.33 -8.91 -4.96
C LEU A 88 -10.18 -8.56 -4.04
N ARG A 89 -9.53 -9.58 -3.47
CA ARG A 89 -8.35 -9.39 -2.61
C ARG A 89 -7.09 -9.46 -3.45
N VAL A 90 -6.23 -8.46 -3.29
CA VAL A 90 -4.95 -8.35 -3.97
C VAL A 90 -3.86 -8.24 -2.91
N ARG A 91 -2.85 -9.10 -2.99
CA ARG A 91 -1.66 -8.94 -2.15
C ARG A 91 -0.68 -8.00 -2.82
N TYR A 92 -0.10 -7.08 -2.05
CA TYR A 92 0.92 -6.17 -2.54
C TYR A 92 2.11 -6.94 -3.13
N GLU A 93 2.49 -8.06 -2.53
CA GLU A 93 3.61 -8.90 -2.94
C GLU A 93 3.37 -9.57 -4.30
N GLU A 94 2.12 -9.96 -4.59
CA GLU A 94 1.73 -10.44 -5.92
C GLU A 94 1.77 -9.29 -6.95
N LEU A 95 1.27 -8.11 -6.55
CA LEU A 95 1.27 -6.92 -7.41
C LEU A 95 2.70 -6.42 -7.70
N ASP A 96 3.61 -6.50 -6.74
CA ASP A 96 5.03 -6.12 -6.90
C ASP A 96 5.77 -7.12 -7.79
N THR A 97 5.43 -8.41 -7.68
CA THR A 97 6.05 -9.49 -8.48
C THR A 97 5.54 -9.53 -9.93
N ASP A 98 4.22 -9.42 -10.11
CA ASP A 98 3.56 -9.50 -11.43
C ASP A 98 2.46 -8.43 -11.54
N MET A 99 2.89 -7.18 -11.69
CA MET A 99 1.98 -6.06 -11.82
C MET A 99 1.04 -6.19 -13.03
N ALA A 100 1.53 -6.72 -14.14
CA ALA A 100 0.75 -6.88 -15.36
C ALA A 100 -0.36 -7.94 -15.16
N GLY A 101 -0.01 -9.15 -14.70
CA GLY A 101 -0.98 -10.22 -14.48
C GLY A 101 -2.01 -9.87 -13.40
N VAL A 102 -1.59 -9.25 -12.31
CA VAL A 102 -2.52 -8.78 -11.27
C VAL A 102 -3.48 -7.71 -11.81
N THR A 103 -2.97 -6.76 -12.60
CA THR A 103 -3.81 -5.72 -13.23
C THR A 103 -4.80 -6.33 -14.22
N GLU A 104 -4.40 -7.30 -15.03
CA GLU A 104 -5.30 -8.04 -15.92
C GLU A 104 -6.39 -8.80 -15.15
N GLY A 105 -6.03 -9.42 -14.02
CA GLY A 105 -6.99 -10.05 -13.11
C GLY A 105 -8.01 -9.06 -12.54
N ILE A 106 -7.56 -7.87 -12.15
CA ILE A 106 -8.45 -6.78 -11.70
C ILE A 106 -9.38 -6.33 -12.83
N LEU A 107 -8.87 -6.12 -14.05
CA LEU A 107 -9.69 -5.72 -15.20
C LEU A 107 -10.77 -6.77 -15.49
N THR A 108 -10.39 -8.06 -15.47
CA THR A 108 -11.31 -9.19 -15.64
C THR A 108 -12.37 -9.20 -14.54
N PHE A 109 -11.98 -9.02 -13.29
CA PHE A 109 -12.91 -8.90 -12.15
C PHE A 109 -13.84 -7.70 -12.29
N LEU A 110 -13.43 -6.62 -12.96
CA LEU A 110 -14.26 -5.45 -13.24
C LEU A 110 -15.12 -5.63 -14.50
N GLY A 111 -14.93 -6.70 -15.27
CA GLY A 111 -15.62 -6.94 -16.54
C GLY A 111 -15.13 -6.02 -17.65
N LEU A 112 -13.89 -5.53 -17.55
CA LEU A 112 -13.24 -4.67 -18.51
C LEU A 112 -12.22 -5.48 -19.33
N SER A 113 -12.10 -5.16 -20.61
CA SER A 113 -11.05 -5.71 -21.46
C SER A 113 -9.77 -4.87 -21.32
N SER A 114 -8.61 -5.53 -21.38
CA SER A 114 -7.33 -4.82 -21.51
C SER A 114 -7.34 -4.04 -22.84
N PRO A 115 -6.89 -2.77 -22.86
CA PRO A 115 -6.85 -2.01 -24.11
C PRO A 115 -5.86 -2.65 -25.09
N ASP A 116 -6.35 -2.98 -26.29
CA ASP A 116 -5.57 -3.64 -27.34
C ASP A 116 -4.22 -2.95 -27.56
N GLY A 117 -3.13 -3.72 -27.43
CA GLY A 117 -1.77 -3.27 -27.74
C GLY A 117 -1.13 -2.30 -26.74
N ARG A 118 -1.74 -2.04 -25.56
CA ARG A 118 -1.07 -1.25 -24.50
C ARG A 118 -0.49 -2.17 -23.43
N ALA A 119 0.84 -2.19 -23.34
CA ALA A 119 1.53 -2.81 -22.22
C ALA A 119 1.19 -2.07 -20.92
N ILE A 120 0.88 -2.84 -19.87
CA ILE A 120 0.75 -2.31 -18.51
C ILE A 120 2.18 -2.10 -17.99
N VAL A 121 2.65 -0.86 -18.03
CA VAL A 121 4.02 -0.52 -17.62
C VAL A 121 3.98 0.11 -16.22
N PRO A 122 4.81 -0.37 -15.26
CA PRO A 122 4.88 0.24 -13.94
C PRO A 122 5.37 1.67 -14.08
N ARG A 123 4.56 2.63 -13.62
CA ARG A 123 4.98 4.04 -13.58
C ARG A 123 5.74 4.39 -12.31
N HIS A 124 5.66 3.54 -11.28
CA HIS A 124 6.32 3.76 -10.01
C HIS A 124 7.54 2.84 -9.91
N LYS A 125 8.69 3.41 -9.57
CA LYS A 125 9.86 2.62 -9.21
C LYS A 125 9.71 2.13 -7.78
N ARG A 126 10.09 0.88 -7.54
CA ARG A 126 10.14 0.29 -6.20
C ARG A 126 11.04 1.14 -5.30
N GLN A 127 10.53 1.57 -4.15
CA GLN A 127 11.26 2.32 -3.10
C GLN A 127 11.66 1.41 -1.92
N ALA A 128 11.87 0.12 -2.18
CA ALA A 128 12.52 -0.75 -1.22
C ALA A 128 14.02 -0.38 -1.25
N ASP A 129 14.39 0.58 -0.42
CA ASP A 129 15.75 1.07 -0.26
C ASP A 129 16.43 0.31 0.89
N GLU A 130 17.76 0.15 0.83
CA GLU A 130 18.58 -0.48 1.89
C GLU A 130 18.29 0.09 3.30
N LEU A 131 17.84 1.35 3.38
CA LEU A 131 17.44 1.98 4.63
C LEU A 131 16.19 1.35 5.26
N ASN A 132 15.20 0.94 4.46
CA ASN A 132 14.03 0.21 4.97
C ASN A 132 14.45 -1.09 5.61
N ASP A 133 15.31 -1.85 4.92
CA ASP A 133 15.78 -3.14 5.39
C ASP A 133 16.56 -2.97 6.71
N GLN A 134 17.44 -1.97 6.80
CA GLN A 134 18.15 -1.61 8.02
C GLN A 134 17.20 -1.28 9.18
N TRP A 135 16.12 -0.53 8.93
CA TRP A 135 15.15 -0.16 9.96
C TRP A 135 14.31 -1.36 10.41
N ILE A 136 13.92 -2.22 9.48
CA ILE A 136 13.19 -3.47 9.77
C ILE A 136 14.05 -4.39 10.64
N GLU A 137 15.31 -4.60 10.26
CA GLU A 137 16.27 -5.40 11.02
C GLU A 137 16.51 -4.82 12.42
N ARG A 138 16.74 -3.50 12.49
CA ARG A 138 16.94 -2.79 13.76
C ARG A 138 15.72 -2.92 14.67
N TYR A 139 14.51 -2.69 14.15
CA TYR A 139 13.27 -2.81 14.91
C TYR A 139 13.08 -4.24 15.46
N ARG A 140 13.35 -5.26 14.65
CA ARG A 140 13.28 -6.67 15.08
C ARG A 140 14.29 -6.97 16.19
N ALA A 141 15.51 -6.45 16.09
CA ALA A 141 16.55 -6.64 17.10
C ALA A 141 16.19 -5.95 18.44
N GLU A 142 15.68 -4.71 18.39
CA GLU A 142 15.27 -3.97 19.59
C GLU A 142 14.01 -4.59 20.24
N SER A 143 13.07 -5.10 19.44
CA SER A 143 11.85 -5.74 19.93
C SER A 143 12.11 -7.11 20.59
N ALA A 144 13.12 -7.85 20.13
CA ALA A 144 13.49 -9.14 20.70
C ALA A 144 14.22 -9.03 22.07
N GLN A 145 14.65 -7.81 22.43
CA GLN A 145 15.34 -7.51 23.69
C GLN A 145 14.43 -6.90 24.76
N ARG A 146 13.19 -6.54 24.40
CA ARG A 146 12.13 -6.15 25.34
C ARG A 146 11.35 -7.38 25.81
#